data_AF-A0A8R1EBF9-F1
#
_entry.id   AF-A0A8R1EBF9-F1
#
_cell.length_a   1.000
_cell.length_b   1.000
_cell.length_c   1.000
_cell.angle_alpha   90.00
_cell.angle_beta   90.00
_cell.angle_gamma   90.00
#
_symmetry.space_group_name_H-M   'P 1'
#
loop_
_entity.id
_entity.type
_entity.pdbx_description
1 polymer ?
#
loop_
_entity_poly.entity_id
_entity_poly.type
_entity_poly.pdbx_seq_one_letter_code
_entity_poly.pdbx_strand_id
1 'polypeptide(L)'
;MFFINRYSPRYVLQAAVGVYIVMTFFTPYVATHWGPYPVFVSRVIMGLGEGFILPANNAILANWFPSAERSTAISLFTTGNQMAGAGGNPVAASLCASPFGWPSIFYFASIGSTIWSVIWFLTASNQPSKCKVMTTTERAYLDANVVRRSNKTNRSLVVPYAKILKSPAFLAQLLCQFVINSIVTLLQIYLPLYFKDVLHLSVIA
;
A
#
# COMPACT_ATOMS: atom_id res chain seq x y z
N MET A 1 -13.49 -4.18 0.60
CA MET A 1 -14.44 -3.57 1.57
C MET A 1 -15.19 -4.58 2.43
N PHE A 2 -15.64 -5.72 1.90
CA PHE A 2 -16.40 -6.72 2.68
C PHE A 2 -15.65 -7.24 3.92
N PHE A 3 -14.37 -7.60 3.80
CA PHE A 3 -13.55 -8.05 4.92
C PHE A 3 -13.21 -6.95 5.96
N ILE A 4 -13.10 -5.69 5.51
CA ILE A 4 -12.73 -4.55 6.36
C ILE A 4 -13.88 -4.13 7.30
N ASN A 5 -15.13 -4.38 6.89
CA ASN A 5 -16.29 -4.16 7.76
C ASN A 5 -16.46 -5.25 8.82
N ARG A 6 -15.84 -6.42 8.66
CA ARG A 6 -16.01 -7.57 9.55
C ARG A 6 -14.79 -7.83 10.45
N TYR A 7 -13.58 -7.50 9.97
CA TYR A 7 -12.32 -7.61 10.72
C TYR A 7 -11.73 -6.23 10.98
N SER A 8 -11.06 -6.05 12.13
CA SER A 8 -10.44 -4.76 12.45
C SER A 8 -9.39 -4.40 11.38
N PRO A 9 -9.45 -3.19 10.79
CA PRO A 9 -8.58 -2.78 9.67
C PRO A 9 -7.07 -2.94 9.92
N ARG A 10 -6.62 -2.84 11.18
CA ARG A 10 -5.23 -3.08 11.59
C ARG A 10 -4.74 -4.50 11.31
N TYR A 11 -5.54 -5.52 11.64
CA TYR A 11 -5.13 -6.90 11.42
C TYR A 11 -5.08 -7.25 9.94
N VAL A 12 -5.98 -6.66 9.15
CA VAL A 12 -5.97 -6.79 7.69
C VAL A 12 -4.70 -6.16 7.10
N LEU A 13 -4.35 -4.95 7.56
CA LEU A 13 -3.12 -4.28 7.13
C LEU A 13 -1.87 -5.08 7.51
N GLN A 14 -1.80 -5.58 8.75
CA GLN A 14 -0.67 -6.38 9.22
C GLN A 14 -0.55 -7.72 8.51
N ALA A 15 -1.67 -8.39 8.22
CA ALA A 15 -1.66 -9.62 7.43
C ALA A 15 -1.13 -9.37 6.01
N ALA A 16 -1.59 -8.30 5.35
CA ALA A 16 -1.12 -7.92 4.02
C ALA A 16 0.38 -7.60 4.02
N VAL A 17 0.87 -6.83 4.99
CA VAL A 17 2.29 -6.50 5.15
C VAL A 17 3.11 -7.74 5.51
N GLY A 18 2.58 -8.63 6.34
CA GLY A 18 3.23 -9.90 6.67
C GLY A 18 3.41 -10.79 5.44
N VAL A 19 2.37 -10.93 4.61
CA VAL A 19 2.47 -11.63 3.33
C VAL A 19 3.53 -10.97 2.44
N TYR A 20 3.56 -9.65 2.35
CA TYR A 20 4.56 -8.91 1.58
C TYR A 20 5.99 -9.20 2.06
N ILE A 21 6.25 -9.15 3.38
CA ILE A 21 7.56 -9.43 3.98
C ILE A 21 8.02 -10.85 3.66
N VAL A 22 7.16 -11.84 3.89
CA VAL A 22 7.48 -13.25 3.67
C VAL A 22 7.76 -13.49 2.19
N MET A 23 6.88 -13.02 1.29
CA MET A 23 7.10 -13.20 -0.15
C MET A 23 8.37 -12.51 -0.64
N THR A 24 8.67 -11.30 -0.15
CA THR A 24 9.89 -10.55 -0.53
C THR A 24 11.15 -11.27 -0.05
N PHE A 25 11.15 -11.79 1.18
CA PHE A 25 12.28 -12.54 1.73
C PHE A 25 12.57 -13.84 0.97
N PHE A 26 11.52 -14.57 0.57
CA PHE A 26 11.67 -15.83 -0.18
C PHE A 26 11.96 -15.62 -1.67
N THR A 27 11.66 -14.46 -2.25
CA THR A 27 11.86 -14.16 -3.68
C THR A 27 13.27 -14.47 -4.20
N PRO A 28 14.37 -14.02 -3.57
CA PRO A 28 15.73 -14.34 -4.05
C PRO A 28 16.03 -15.84 -4.00
N TYR A 29 15.63 -16.54 -2.93
CA TYR A 29 15.85 -17.98 -2.78
C TYR A 29 15.10 -18.79 -3.86
N VAL A 30 13.85 -18.43 -4.11
CA VAL A 30 13.00 -19.09 -5.11
C VAL A 30 13.55 -18.85 -6.53
N ALA A 31 14.02 -17.64 -6.83
CA ALA A 31 14.58 -17.30 -8.13
C ALA A 31 15.86 -18.08 -8.46
N THR A 32 16.74 -18.30 -7.46
CA THR A 32 18.01 -19.01 -7.68
C THR A 32 17.83 -20.52 -7.81
N HIS A 33 16.88 -21.12 -7.08
CA HIS A 33 16.76 -22.58 -6.99
C HIS A 33 15.61 -23.19 -7.81
N TRP A 34 14.52 -22.46 -8.07
CA TRP A 34 13.27 -23.04 -8.60
C TRP A 34 12.82 -22.44 -9.94
N GLY A 35 13.59 -21.49 -10.50
CA GLY A 35 13.33 -20.90 -11.82
C GLY A 35 12.19 -19.87 -11.85
N PRO A 36 11.67 -19.51 -13.04
CA PRO A 36 10.79 -18.35 -13.22
C PRO A 36 9.33 -18.56 -12.81
N TYR A 37 8.79 -19.78 -12.93
CA TYR A 37 7.38 -20.05 -12.62
C TYR A 37 7.03 -19.82 -11.14
N PRO A 38 7.85 -20.25 -10.16
CA PRO A 38 7.54 -20.02 -8.76
C PRO A 38 7.69 -18.56 -8.33
N VAL A 39 8.58 -17.80 -8.98
CA VAL A 39 8.67 -16.34 -8.81
C VAL A 39 7.40 -15.66 -9.32
N PHE A 40 6.84 -16.13 -10.44
CA PHE A 40 5.56 -15.60 -10.92
C PHE A 40 4.43 -15.82 -9.89
N VAL A 41 4.35 -17.02 -9.31
CA VAL A 41 3.36 -17.34 -8.27
C VAL A 41 3.55 -16.47 -7.04
N SER A 42 4.78 -16.25 -6.57
CA SER A 42 5.03 -15.38 -5.41
C SER A 42 4.60 -13.93 -5.67
N ARG A 43 4.80 -13.43 -6.90
CA ARG A 43 4.35 -12.09 -7.31
C ARG A 43 2.83 -11.97 -7.36
N VAL A 44 2.13 -13.01 -7.82
CA VAL A 44 0.65 -13.03 -7.79
C VAL A 44 0.14 -12.96 -6.35
N ILE A 45 0.73 -13.75 -5.44
CA ILE A 45 0.34 -13.74 -4.01
C ILE A 45 0.62 -12.37 -3.38
N MET A 46 1.76 -11.77 -3.69
CA MET A 46 2.12 -10.43 -3.22
C MET A 46 1.11 -9.38 -3.67
N GLY A 47 0.74 -9.38 -4.97
CA GLY A 47 -0.25 -8.46 -5.53
C GLY A 47 -1.64 -8.63 -4.92
N LEU A 48 -2.06 -9.87 -4.62
CA LEU A 48 -3.29 -10.12 -3.89
C LEU A 48 -3.27 -9.51 -2.48
N GLY A 49 -2.13 -9.57 -1.77
CA GLY A 49 -1.95 -8.94 -0.48
C GLY A 49 -2.02 -7.41 -0.54
N GLU A 50 -1.32 -6.80 -1.49
CA GLU A 50 -1.26 -5.35 -1.67
C GLU A 50 -2.63 -4.73 -1.97
N GLY A 51 -3.50 -5.45 -2.69
CA GLY A 51 -4.86 -5.00 -2.98
C GLY A 51 -5.69 -4.66 -1.73
N PHE A 52 -5.34 -5.21 -0.57
CA PHE A 52 -6.03 -4.93 0.70
C PHE A 52 -5.44 -3.73 1.47
N ILE A 53 -4.24 -3.26 1.13
CA ILE A 53 -3.53 -2.20 1.87
C ILE A 53 -4.23 -0.84 1.72
N LEU A 54 -4.49 -0.40 0.49
CA LEU A 54 -5.15 0.88 0.20
C LEU A 54 -6.53 1.04 0.85
N PRO A 55 -7.45 0.05 0.76
CA PRO A 55 -8.75 0.18 1.42
C PRO A 55 -8.66 0.04 2.95
N ALA A 56 -7.71 -0.74 3.48
CA ALA A 56 -7.48 -0.83 4.92
C ALA A 56 -6.95 0.50 5.48
N ASN A 57 -5.99 1.13 4.81
CA ASN A 57 -5.45 2.42 5.21
C ASN A 57 -6.51 3.52 5.18
N ASN A 58 -7.32 3.56 4.12
CA ASN A 58 -8.45 4.48 4.03
C ASN A 58 -9.48 4.29 5.16
N ALA A 59 -9.72 3.05 5.59
CA ALA A 59 -10.61 2.76 6.70
C ALA A 59 -10.01 3.16 8.05
N ILE A 60 -8.70 3.00 8.25
CA ILE A 60 -8.00 3.47 9.44
C ILE A 60 -8.07 5.00 9.52
N LEU A 61 -7.69 5.69 8.45
CA LEU A 61 -7.73 7.17 8.39
C LEU A 61 -9.14 7.71 8.63
N ALA A 62 -10.17 7.05 8.10
CA ALA A 62 -11.56 7.43 8.33
C ALA A 62 -12.01 7.36 9.81
N ASN A 63 -11.37 6.50 10.61
CA ASN A 63 -11.67 6.37 12.04
C ASN A 63 -10.87 7.32 12.93
N TRP A 64 -9.80 7.90 12.39
CA TRP A 64 -8.83 8.72 13.12
C TRP A 64 -8.89 10.21 12.77
N PHE A 65 -9.40 10.56 11.59
CA PHE A 65 -9.51 11.95 11.13
C PHE A 65 -10.95 12.32 10.77
N PRO A 66 -11.41 13.53 11.16
CA PRO A 66 -12.69 14.06 10.71
C PRO A 66 -12.70 14.33 9.20
N SER A 67 -13.88 14.40 8.59
CA SER A 67 -14.02 14.51 7.13
C SER A 67 -13.33 15.72 6.51
N ALA A 68 -13.22 16.84 7.26
CA ALA A 68 -12.56 18.06 6.80
C ALA A 68 -11.02 17.88 6.66
N GLU A 69 -10.40 17.11 7.54
CA GLU A 69 -8.93 16.93 7.59
C GLU A 69 -8.47 15.66 6.89
N ARG A 70 -9.39 14.75 6.57
CA ARG A 70 -9.10 13.45 5.96
C ARG A 70 -8.38 13.56 4.63
N SER A 71 -8.70 14.55 3.79
CA SER A 71 -8.04 14.74 2.49
C SER A 71 -6.55 15.02 2.68
N THR A 72 -6.20 15.90 3.62
CA THR A 72 -4.82 16.25 3.97
C THR A 72 -4.03 15.06 4.52
N ALA A 73 -4.67 14.23 5.34
CA ALA A 73 -4.05 13.01 5.84
C ALA A 73 -3.77 11.99 4.71
N ILE A 74 -4.69 11.85 3.76
CA ILE A 74 -4.52 10.98 2.58
C ILE A 74 -3.42 11.53 1.65
N SER A 75 -3.36 12.84 1.43
CA SER A 75 -2.30 13.44 0.61
C SER A 75 -0.93 13.23 1.24
N LEU A 76 -0.80 13.39 2.56
CA LEU A 76 0.45 13.13 3.27
C LEU A 76 0.89 11.66 3.14
N PHE A 77 -0.05 10.72 3.26
CA PHE A 77 0.21 9.29 3.01
C PHE A 77 0.71 9.04 1.57
N THR A 78 0.08 9.68 0.59
CA THR A 78 0.43 9.51 -0.83
C THR A 78 1.80 10.10 -1.16
N THR A 79 2.20 11.20 -0.52
CA THR A 79 3.55 11.77 -0.65
C THR A 79 4.62 10.78 -0.22
N GLY A 80 4.35 9.95 0.80
CA GLY A 80 5.25 8.87 1.22
C GLY A 80 5.60 7.89 0.10
N ASN A 81 4.63 7.55 -0.75
CA ASN A 81 4.87 6.69 -1.92
C ASN A 81 5.84 7.34 -2.92
N GLN A 82 5.69 8.64 -3.17
CA GLN A 82 6.56 9.38 -4.08
C GLN A 82 7.98 9.53 -3.50
N MET A 83 8.09 9.78 -2.19
CA MET A 83 9.38 9.83 -1.50
C MET A 83 10.08 8.47 -1.51
N ALA A 84 9.33 7.38 -1.31
CA ALA A 84 9.87 6.02 -1.40
C ALA A 84 10.40 5.71 -2.81
N GLY A 85 9.73 6.17 -3.87
CA GLY A 85 10.26 6.05 -5.23
C GLY A 85 11.52 6.88 -5.45
N ALA A 86 11.51 8.15 -5.03
CA ALA A 86 12.64 9.05 -5.24
C ALA A 86 13.90 8.65 -4.47
N GLY A 87 13.77 8.21 -3.21
CA GLY A 87 14.89 7.78 -2.37
C GLY A 87 15.19 6.29 -2.44
N GLY A 88 14.18 5.46 -2.62
CA GLY A 88 14.32 4.00 -2.68
C GLY A 88 14.95 3.50 -3.97
N ASN A 89 14.67 4.15 -5.12
CA ASN A 89 15.25 3.73 -6.40
C ASN A 89 16.79 3.86 -6.44
N PRO A 90 17.41 4.98 -6.01
CA PRO A 90 18.87 5.09 -5.93
C PRO A 90 19.50 4.13 -4.91
N VAL A 91 18.85 3.91 -3.77
CA VAL A 91 19.32 2.95 -2.75
C VAL A 91 19.27 1.53 -3.31
N ALA A 92 18.19 1.18 -4.01
CA ALA A 92 18.08 -0.09 -4.71
C ALA A 92 19.18 -0.23 -5.77
N ALA A 93 19.40 0.79 -6.62
CA ALA A 93 20.45 0.78 -7.63
C ALA A 93 21.85 0.53 -7.04
N SER A 94 22.23 1.32 -6.02
CA SER A 94 23.53 1.18 -5.35
C SER A 94 23.73 -0.17 -4.64
N LEU A 95 22.68 -0.75 -4.05
CA LEU A 95 22.73 -2.10 -3.48
C LEU A 95 22.87 -3.18 -4.57
N CYS A 96 22.19 -3.01 -5.71
CA CYS A 96 22.33 -3.87 -6.88
C CYS A 96 23.77 -3.88 -7.43
N ALA A 97 24.41 -2.70 -7.46
CA ALA A 97 25.79 -2.52 -7.93
C ALA A 97 26.84 -3.06 -6.95
N SER A 98 26.45 -3.35 -5.70
CA SER A 98 27.34 -3.91 -4.69
C SER A 98 27.68 -5.39 -4.99
N PRO A 99 28.79 -5.93 -4.44
CA PRO A 99 29.17 -7.34 -4.63
C PRO A 99 28.17 -8.36 -4.08
N PHE A 100 27.18 -7.91 -3.29
CA PHE A 100 26.07 -8.74 -2.80
C PHE A 100 24.98 -8.97 -3.87
N GLY A 101 25.08 -8.29 -5.01
CA GLY A 101 24.19 -8.44 -6.16
C GLY A 101 22.75 -8.02 -5.90
N TRP A 102 21.88 -8.34 -6.85
CA TRP A 102 20.45 -8.01 -6.80
C TRP A 102 19.65 -8.61 -5.61
N PRO A 103 20.00 -9.77 -5.00
CA PRO A 103 19.28 -10.30 -3.84
C PRO A 103 19.33 -9.40 -2.61
N SER A 104 20.36 -8.57 -2.49
CA SER A 104 20.59 -7.68 -1.34
C SER A 104 19.42 -6.72 -1.07
N ILE A 105 18.79 -6.22 -2.13
CA ILE A 105 17.65 -5.29 -2.06
C ILE A 105 16.43 -5.96 -1.43
N PHE A 106 16.18 -7.22 -1.77
CA PHE A 106 15.05 -7.98 -1.24
C PHE A 106 15.21 -8.20 0.26
N TYR A 107 16.43 -8.54 0.69
CA TYR A 107 16.72 -8.68 2.13
C TYR A 107 16.61 -7.34 2.86
N PHE A 108 17.22 -6.28 2.34
CA PHE A 108 17.14 -4.95 2.93
C PHE A 108 15.69 -4.46 3.07
N ALA A 109 14.88 -4.59 2.01
CA ALA A 109 13.47 -4.21 2.01
C ALA A 109 12.64 -5.05 2.99
N SER A 110 12.89 -6.37 3.07
CA SER A 110 12.17 -7.26 3.99
C SER A 110 12.49 -6.95 5.46
N ILE A 111 13.75 -6.65 5.79
CA ILE A 111 14.19 -6.28 7.14
C ILE A 111 13.58 -4.93 7.53
N GLY A 112 13.70 -3.91 6.68
CA GLY A 112 13.12 -2.59 6.93
C GLY A 112 11.60 -2.66 7.14
N SER A 113 10.91 -3.42 6.30
CA SER A 113 9.46 -3.65 6.42
C SER A 113 9.09 -4.42 7.69
N THR A 114 9.92 -5.36 8.13
CA THR A 114 9.73 -6.11 9.37
C THR A 114 9.85 -5.20 10.58
N ILE A 115 10.89 -4.37 10.65
CA ILE A 115 11.07 -3.39 11.74
C ILE A 115 9.87 -2.46 11.82
N TRP A 116 9.45 -1.90 10.67
CA TRP A 116 8.27 -1.05 10.61
C TRP A 116 7.00 -1.78 11.05
N SER A 117 6.80 -3.03 10.62
CA SER A 117 5.65 -3.85 10.99
C SER A 117 5.60 -4.12 12.50
N VAL A 118 6.74 -4.40 13.13
CA VAL A 118 6.83 -4.61 14.58
C VAL A 118 6.54 -3.31 15.33
N ILE A 119 7.15 -2.19 14.93
CA ILE A 119 6.89 -0.88 15.55
C ILE A 119 5.41 -0.51 15.40
N TRP A 120 4.84 -0.72 14.21
CA TRP A 120 3.43 -0.49 13.95
C TRP A 120 2.55 -1.43 14.80
N PHE A 121 2.94 -2.69 14.97
CA PHE A 121 2.21 -3.61 15.83
C PHE A 121 2.19 -3.16 17.29
N LEU A 122 3.28 -2.61 17.81
CA LEU A 122 3.34 -2.14 19.18
C LEU A 122 2.60 -0.81 19.39
N THR A 123 2.68 0.10 18.41
CA THR A 123 2.14 1.46 18.53
C THR A 123 0.68 1.58 18.07
N ALA A 124 0.25 0.81 17.07
CA ALA A 124 -1.08 0.96 16.48
C ALA A 124 -2.19 0.51 17.45
N SER A 125 -3.21 1.34 17.63
CA SER A 125 -4.44 1.01 18.34
C SER A 125 -5.66 1.17 17.43
N ASN A 126 -6.58 0.21 17.49
CA ASN A 126 -7.73 0.13 16.56
C ASN A 126 -8.79 1.21 16.78
N GLN A 127 -8.80 1.79 17.98
CA GLN A 127 -9.77 2.80 18.39
C GLN A 127 -9.00 3.92 19.08
N PRO A 128 -9.30 5.19 18.77
CA PRO A 128 -8.79 6.32 19.56
C PRO A 128 -9.16 6.17 21.04
N SER A 129 -10.25 5.43 21.32
CA SER A 129 -10.69 5.07 22.67
C SER A 129 -9.75 4.12 23.44
N LYS A 130 -8.89 3.36 22.75
CA LYS A 130 -7.94 2.41 23.38
C LYS A 130 -6.49 2.90 23.34
N CYS A 131 -6.25 4.08 22.77
CA CYS A 131 -4.94 4.71 22.77
C CYS A 131 -4.57 5.19 24.17
N LYS A 132 -3.50 4.63 24.74
CA LYS A 132 -2.92 5.05 26.03
C LYS A 132 -2.25 6.43 25.98
N VAL A 133 -1.90 6.90 24.78
CA VAL A 133 -1.05 8.09 24.54
C VAL A 133 -1.89 9.34 24.21
N MET A 134 -3.21 9.23 24.11
CA MET A 134 -4.05 10.30 23.58
C MET A 134 -4.49 11.28 24.67
N THR A 135 -4.38 12.57 24.38
CA THR A 135 -4.78 13.63 25.31
C THR A 135 -6.31 13.65 25.45
N THR A 136 -6.82 13.94 26.64
CA THR A 136 -8.27 13.98 26.93
C THR A 136 -9.01 15.00 26.05
N THR A 137 -8.35 16.10 25.67
CA THR A 137 -8.87 17.14 24.76
C THR A 137 -9.06 16.63 23.33
N GLU A 138 -8.06 15.94 22.77
CA GLU A 138 -8.15 15.30 21.44
C GLU A 138 -9.23 14.23 21.41
N ARG A 139 -9.43 13.52 22.53
CA ARG A 139 -10.48 12.49 22.64
C ARG A 139 -11.88 13.07 22.56
N ALA A 140 -12.11 14.19 23.26
CA ALA A 140 -13.36 14.92 23.17
C ALA A 140 -13.59 15.49 21.76
N TYR A 141 -12.53 16.01 21.12
CA TYR A 141 -12.60 16.51 19.75
C TYR A 141 -12.95 15.41 18.73
N LEU A 142 -12.32 14.24 18.83
CA LEU A 142 -12.63 13.11 17.95
C LEU A 142 -14.02 12.52 18.23
N ASP A 143 -14.43 12.36 19.48
CA ASP A 143 -15.79 11.88 19.79
C ASP A 143 -16.88 12.86 19.30
N ALA A 144 -16.59 14.17 19.24
CA ALA A 144 -17.51 15.19 18.74
C ALA A 144 -17.53 15.32 17.20
N ASN A 145 -16.38 15.16 16.53
CA ASN A 145 -16.23 15.47 15.09
C ASN A 145 -16.05 14.24 14.20
N VAL A 146 -15.61 13.10 14.74
CA VAL A 146 -15.65 11.84 14.01
C VAL A 146 -17.08 11.37 14.07
N VAL A 147 -17.75 11.36 12.91
CA VAL A 147 -19.00 10.62 12.74
C VAL A 147 -18.67 9.16 13.03
N ARG A 148 -18.80 8.74 14.29
CA ARG A 148 -18.93 7.33 14.64
C ARG A 148 -20.08 6.88 13.76
N ARG A 149 -19.79 6.10 12.72
CA ARG A 149 -20.81 5.26 12.08
C ARG A 149 -21.35 4.43 13.23
N SER A 150 -22.43 4.91 13.82
CA SER A 150 -23.08 4.29 14.94
C SER A 150 -23.35 2.88 14.49
N ASN A 151 -22.77 1.91 15.19
CA ASN A 151 -23.08 0.49 15.02
C ASN A 151 -24.57 0.20 15.28
N LYS A 152 -25.41 1.21 15.55
CA LYS A 152 -26.87 1.15 15.46
C LYS A 152 -27.33 1.43 14.03
N THR A 153 -27.10 0.50 13.12
CA THR A 153 -28.19 -0.02 12.28
C THR A 153 -27.71 -1.33 11.71
N ASN A 154 -28.33 -2.41 12.19
CA ASN A 154 -28.30 -3.75 11.64
C ASN A 154 -29.06 -3.78 10.29
N ARG A 155 -28.86 -2.79 9.43
CA ARG A 155 -29.27 -2.83 8.04
C ARG A 155 -28.03 -3.26 7.29
N SER A 156 -28.00 -4.51 6.83
CA SER A 156 -27.16 -4.87 5.71
C SER A 156 -27.57 -3.95 4.56
N LEU A 157 -26.90 -2.81 4.42
CA LEU A 157 -26.92 -2.03 3.21
C LEU A 157 -26.31 -2.96 2.18
N VAL A 158 -27.15 -3.74 1.51
CA VAL A 158 -26.76 -4.56 0.37
C VAL A 158 -26.31 -3.55 -0.66
N VAL A 159 -25.00 -3.31 -0.67
CA VAL A 159 -24.38 -2.35 -1.59
C VAL A 159 -24.75 -2.86 -2.99
N PRO A 160 -25.50 -2.09 -3.80
CA PRO A 160 -25.98 -2.58 -5.07
C PRO A 160 -24.83 -2.58 -6.09
N TYR A 161 -23.93 -3.56 -5.98
CA TYR A 161 -22.72 -3.70 -6.79
C TYR A 161 -23.04 -3.63 -8.30
N ALA A 162 -24.12 -4.28 -8.73
CA ALA A 162 -24.55 -4.26 -10.13
C ALA A 162 -24.99 -2.87 -10.62
N LYS A 163 -25.55 -2.03 -9.75
CA LYS A 163 -25.94 -0.65 -10.12
C LYS A 163 -24.74 0.29 -10.15
N ILE A 164 -23.77 0.08 -9.27
CA ILE A 164 -22.52 0.85 -9.26
C ILE A 164 -21.70 0.55 -10.52
N LEU A 165 -21.58 -0.72 -10.91
CA LEU A 165 -20.85 -1.15 -12.10
C LEU A 165 -21.46 -0.62 -13.41
N LYS A 166 -22.78 -0.43 -13.45
CA LYS A 166 -23.49 0.11 -14.62
C LYS A 166 -23.58 1.65 -14.64
N SER A 167 -23.03 2.34 -13.65
CA SER A 167 -23.06 3.80 -13.60
C SER A 167 -22.10 4.40 -14.62
N PRO A 168 -22.54 5.37 -15.46
CA PRO A 168 -21.67 6.01 -16.45
C PRO A 168 -20.50 6.77 -15.80
N ALA A 169 -20.73 7.38 -14.63
CA ALA A 169 -19.66 8.07 -13.90
C ALA A 169 -18.57 7.11 -13.41
N PHE A 170 -18.96 5.91 -12.98
CA PHE A 170 -18.01 4.88 -12.56
C PHE A 170 -17.20 4.34 -13.75
N LEU A 171 -17.87 4.06 -14.88
CA LEU A 171 -17.21 3.59 -16.10
C LEU A 171 -16.26 4.63 -16.69
N ALA A 172 -16.65 5.91 -16.71
CA ALA A 172 -15.78 7.02 -17.13
C ALA A 172 -14.54 7.11 -16.24
N GLN A 173 -14.71 7.03 -14.91
CA GLN A 173 -13.58 7.06 -13.98
C GLN A 173 -12.66 5.84 -14.14
N LEU A 174 -13.23 4.66 -14.38
CA LEU A 174 -12.46 3.44 -14.63
C LEU A 174 -11.60 3.59 -15.89
N LEU A 175 -12.17 4.12 -16.97
CA LEU A 175 -11.45 4.38 -18.22
C LEU A 175 -10.34 5.41 -18.04
N CYS A 176 -10.62 6.54 -17.39
CA CYS A 176 -9.62 7.56 -17.08
C CYS A 176 -8.46 6.98 -16.25
N GLN A 177 -8.77 6.21 -15.21
CA GLN A 177 -7.75 5.59 -14.37
C GLN A 177 -6.91 4.57 -15.16
N PHE A 178 -7.54 3.79 -16.04
CA PHE A 178 -6.85 2.85 -16.92
C PHE A 178 -5.87 3.56 -17.87
N VAL A 179 -6.31 4.64 -18.51
CA VAL A 179 -5.47 5.43 -19.43
C VAL A 179 -4.30 6.05 -18.68
N ILE A 180 -4.53 6.66 -17.51
CA ILE A 180 -3.46 7.26 -16.70
C ILE A 180 -2.42 6.20 -16.30
N ASN A 181 -2.85 5.05 -15.77
CA ASN A 181 -1.91 4.00 -15.37
C ASN A 181 -1.15 3.44 -16.58
N SER A 182 -1.81 3.25 -17.72
CA SER A 182 -1.17 2.79 -18.94
C SER A 182 -0.07 3.75 -19.41
N ILE A 183 -0.35 5.06 -19.44
CA ILE A 183 0.63 6.08 -19.84
C ILE A 183 1.82 6.10 -18.88
N VAL A 184 1.57 6.08 -17.57
CA VAL A 184 2.65 6.10 -16.55
C VAL A 184 3.54 4.87 -16.66
N THR A 185 2.96 3.67 -16.80
CA THR A 185 3.73 2.44 -16.95
C THR A 185 4.52 2.40 -18.25
N LEU A 186 3.93 2.84 -19.37
CA LEU A 186 4.64 2.95 -20.64
C LEU A 186 5.84 3.89 -20.50
N LEU A 187 5.66 5.08 -19.93
CA LEU A 187 6.76 6.00 -19.70
C LEU A 187 7.84 5.38 -18.81
N GLN A 188 7.50 4.68 -17.72
CA GLN A 188 8.49 4.04 -16.86
C GLN A 188 9.32 2.94 -17.56
N ILE A 189 8.73 2.18 -18.48
CA ILE A 189 9.43 1.10 -19.20
C ILE A 189 10.28 1.66 -20.33
N TYR A 190 9.73 2.59 -21.12
CA TYR A 190 10.38 3.11 -22.32
C TYR A 190 11.39 4.22 -22.04
N LEU A 191 11.25 4.95 -20.93
CA LEU A 191 12.19 6.03 -20.59
C LEU A 191 13.63 5.51 -20.38
N PRO A 192 13.88 4.43 -19.60
CA PRO A 192 15.23 3.85 -19.49
C PRO A 192 15.75 3.29 -20.83
N LEU A 193 14.88 2.66 -21.62
CA LEU A 193 15.24 2.11 -22.94
C LEU A 193 15.64 3.22 -23.91
N TYR A 194 14.88 4.32 -23.96
CA TYR A 194 15.17 5.47 -24.80
C TYR A 194 16.51 6.14 -24.44
N PHE A 195 16.78 6.32 -23.15
CA PHE A 195 18.07 6.88 -22.71
C PHE A 195 19.27 6.00 -23.09
N LYS A 196 19.10 4.69 -23.02
CA LYS A 196 20.13 3.73 -23.40
C LYS A 196 20.33 3.63 -24.92
N ASP A 197 19.25 3.41 -25.67
CA ASP A 197 19.32 3.00 -27.07
C ASP A 197 19.42 4.19 -28.04
N VAL A 198 18.80 5.33 -27.71
CA VAL A 198 18.81 6.54 -28.57
C VAL A 198 19.81 7.57 -28.07
N LEU A 199 19.84 7.83 -26.76
CA LEU A 199 20.70 8.86 -26.17
C LEU A 199 22.11 8.38 -25.82
N HIS A 200 22.37 7.07 -25.93
CA HIS A 200 23.64 6.41 -25.60
C HIS A 200 24.22 6.79 -24.22
N LEU A 201 23.35 7.21 -23.28
CA LEU A 201 23.76 7.47 -21.91
C LEU A 201 23.87 6.13 -21.19
N SER A 202 25.02 5.89 -20.55
CA SER A 202 25.17 4.76 -19.64
C SER A 202 24.17 4.94 -18.51
N VAL A 203 23.14 4.09 -18.51
CA VAL A 203 22.26 3.95 -17.36
C VAL A 203 23.12 3.37 -16.25
N ILE A 204 23.68 4.26 -15.42
CA ILE A 204 24.31 3.89 -14.15
C ILE A 204 23.17 3.28 -13.33
N ALA A 205 23.14 1.95 -13.32
CA ALA A 205 22.56 1.16 -12.25
C ALA A 205 23.65 0.98 -11.18
#